data_AF-A0A3D1ER25-F1
#
_entry.id   AF-A0A3D1ER25-F1
#
_cell.length_a   1.000
_cell.length_b   1.000
_cell.length_c   1.000
_cell.angle_alpha   90.00
_cell.angle_beta   90.00
_cell.angle_gamma   90.00
#
_symmetry.space_group_name_H-M   'P 1'
#
loop_
_entity.id
_entity.type
_entity.pdbx_description
1 polymer ?
#
loop_
_entity_poly.entity_id
_entity_poly.type
_entity_poly.pdbx_seq_one_letter_code
_entity_poly.pdbx_strand_id
1 'polypeptide(L)'
;MMIPLLVLAAIDLKEVRSTALDFLLDRQENNIEWPYRGVYRVRGAQGLENPIGYRVGGTAIVMQALLTVPAENARAKDRNLAMERARAFLVEAMDHPGMAHVFSETYDVRGWGWCYALETLIKLRRDDLVPEAALASHQQAERHALEGILATEIKSGGWNYSRRSGFASGTSGESSPFMT
;
A
#
# COMPACT_ATOMS: atom_id res chain seq x y z
N MET A 1 13.09 -24.31 -10.33
CA MET A 1 13.09 -23.99 -11.77
C MET A 1 13.95 -22.75 -11.97
N MET A 2 15.22 -22.92 -12.35
CA MET A 2 16.13 -21.82 -12.60
C MET A 2 15.93 -21.31 -14.02
N ILE A 3 15.52 -20.04 -14.15
CA ILE A 3 15.59 -19.35 -15.44
C ILE A 3 17.09 -19.08 -15.70
N PRO A 4 17.66 -19.49 -16.85
CA PRO A 4 19.07 -19.27 -17.12
C PRO A 4 19.35 -17.76 -17.27
N LEU A 5 20.46 -17.29 -16.68
CA LEU A 5 20.93 -15.90 -16.76
C LEU A 5 21.03 -15.35 -18.20
N LEU A 6 21.13 -16.22 -19.20
CA LEU A 6 21.18 -15.86 -20.63
C LEU A 6 19.82 -15.38 -21.20
N VAL A 7 18.69 -15.65 -20.55
CA VAL A 7 17.37 -15.16 -20.99
C VAL A 7 17.15 -13.68 -20.60
N LEU A 8 17.87 -13.17 -19.60
CA LEU A 8 17.79 -11.76 -19.17
C LEU A 8 18.43 -10.77 -20.15
N ALA A 9 19.22 -11.23 -21.12
CA ALA A 9 19.96 -10.36 -22.03
C ALA A 9 19.16 -9.86 -23.26
N ALA A 10 17.90 -10.28 -23.43
CA ALA A 10 17.05 -9.78 -24.53
C ALA A 10 15.55 -9.88 -24.23
N ILE A 11 15.10 -9.67 -22.98
CA ILE A 11 13.66 -9.56 -22.76
C ILE A 11 13.22 -8.18 -23.25
N ASP A 12 12.43 -8.16 -24.32
CA ASP A 12 11.82 -6.92 -24.82
C ASP A 12 11.04 -6.28 -23.67
N LEU A 13 11.34 -5.02 -23.36
CA LEU A 13 10.66 -4.26 -22.32
C LEU A 13 9.14 -4.24 -22.55
N LYS A 14 8.69 -4.26 -23.81
CA LYS A 14 7.26 -4.33 -24.16
C LYS A 14 6.66 -5.66 -23.73
N GLU A 15 7.36 -6.77 -23.95
CA GLU A 15 6.93 -8.11 -23.53
C GLU A 15 6.91 -8.26 -22.01
N VAL A 16 7.95 -7.80 -21.32
CA VAL A 16 7.99 -7.75 -19.84
C VAL A 16 6.78 -7.00 -19.30
N ARG A 17 6.54 -5.80 -19.84
CA ARG A 17 5.47 -4.92 -19.36
C ARG A 17 4.09 -5.52 -19.63
N SER A 18 3.87 -6.10 -20.81
CA SER A 18 2.59 -6.73 -21.14
C SER A 18 2.33 -7.93 -20.21
N THR A 19 3.32 -8.80 -20.05
CA THR A 19 3.21 -9.98 -19.18
C THR A 19 2.98 -9.60 -17.72
N ALA A 20 3.71 -8.59 -17.22
CA ALA A 20 3.53 -8.09 -15.87
C ALA A 20 2.15 -7.46 -15.67
N LEU A 21 1.66 -6.69 -16.65
CA LEU A 21 0.33 -6.09 -16.59
C LEU A 21 -0.76 -7.15 -16.51
N ASP A 22 -0.72 -8.14 -17.41
CA ASP A 22 -1.70 -9.23 -17.42
C ASP A 22 -1.67 -9.98 -16.07
N PHE A 23 -0.47 -10.33 -15.59
CA PHE A 23 -0.31 -10.99 -14.30
C PHE A 23 -0.86 -10.17 -13.14
N LEU A 24 -0.58 -8.86 -13.09
CA LEU A 24 -1.06 -8.01 -11.99
C LEU A 24 -2.59 -7.87 -12.03
N LEU A 25 -3.19 -7.67 -13.20
CA LEU A 25 -4.65 -7.57 -13.33
C LEU A 25 -5.36 -8.86 -12.89
N ASP A 26 -4.81 -10.02 -13.24
CA ASP A 26 -5.35 -11.33 -12.86
C ASP A 26 -5.25 -11.62 -11.34
N ARG A 27 -4.46 -10.86 -10.59
CA ARG A 27 -4.23 -11.04 -9.15
C ARG A 27 -4.95 -10.04 -8.26
N GLN A 28 -5.86 -9.23 -8.82
CA GLN A 28 -6.67 -8.35 -8.00
C GLN A 28 -7.70 -9.17 -7.21
N GLU A 29 -7.47 -9.32 -5.91
CA GLU A 29 -8.34 -10.10 -5.04
C GLU A 29 -9.72 -9.44 -4.94
N ASN A 30 -10.77 -10.24 -5.15
CA ASN A 30 -12.17 -9.81 -5.15
C ASN A 30 -12.48 -8.64 -6.11
N ASN A 31 -11.63 -8.40 -7.12
CA ASN A 31 -11.66 -7.20 -7.96
C ASN A 31 -11.52 -5.88 -7.17
N ILE A 32 -10.84 -5.88 -6.02
CA ILE A 32 -10.73 -4.69 -5.16
C ILE A 32 -9.26 -4.29 -4.95
N GLU A 33 -8.43 -5.22 -4.50
CA GLU A 33 -7.12 -4.91 -3.91
C GLU A 33 -6.03 -5.93 -4.30
N TRP A 34 -4.78 -5.61 -3.99
CA TRP A 34 -3.64 -6.53 -4.10
C TRP A 34 -2.95 -6.66 -2.75
N PRO A 35 -3.46 -7.50 -1.84
CA PRO A 35 -2.95 -7.53 -0.48
C PRO A 35 -1.54 -8.13 -0.44
N TYR A 36 -0.62 -7.47 0.27
CA TYR A 36 0.64 -8.10 0.62
C TYR A 36 0.41 -9.12 1.74
N ARG A 37 1.00 -10.32 1.61
CA ARG A 37 0.91 -11.37 2.64
C ARG A 37 2.26 -11.52 3.35
N GLY A 38 2.45 -10.75 4.42
CA GLY A 38 3.62 -10.92 5.30
C GLY A 38 3.51 -12.17 6.19
N VAL A 39 4.41 -12.31 7.16
CA VAL A 39 4.35 -13.38 8.18
C VAL A 39 3.51 -12.99 9.40
N TYR A 40 3.38 -11.68 9.67
CA TYR A 40 2.61 -11.17 10.79
C TYR A 40 1.10 -11.25 10.55
N ARG A 41 0.35 -11.63 11.58
CA ARG A 41 -1.11 -11.76 11.58
C ARG A 41 -1.70 -11.07 12.80
N VAL A 42 -2.87 -10.47 12.62
CA VAL A 42 -3.66 -9.89 13.70
C VAL A 42 -4.88 -10.77 13.97
N ARG A 43 -5.47 -10.66 15.16
CA ARG A 43 -6.74 -11.32 15.45
C ARG A 43 -7.87 -10.49 14.85
N GLY A 44 -8.56 -11.03 13.86
CA GLY A 44 -9.79 -10.49 13.32
C GLY A 44 -11.03 -11.27 13.76
N ALA A 45 -12.16 -11.01 13.10
CA ALA A 45 -13.45 -11.54 13.51
C ALA A 45 -13.59 -13.05 13.21
N GLN A 46 -12.90 -13.55 12.19
CA GLN A 46 -12.98 -14.96 11.76
C GLN A 46 -11.70 -15.76 12.05
N GLY A 47 -10.75 -15.16 12.77
CA GLY A 47 -9.50 -15.82 13.16
C GLY A 47 -8.28 -14.93 12.93
N LEU A 48 -7.16 -15.54 12.54
CA LEU A 48 -5.96 -14.79 12.19
C LEU A 48 -6.09 -14.22 10.78
N GLU A 49 -5.90 -12.91 10.65
CA GLU A 49 -6.09 -12.17 9.42
C GLU A 49 -4.84 -11.35 9.09
N ASN A 50 -4.73 -10.94 7.81
CA ASN A 50 -3.68 -10.01 7.40
C ASN A 50 -4.02 -8.62 7.96
N PRO A 51 -3.07 -7.93 8.61
CA PRO A 51 -3.28 -6.56 9.04
C PRO A 51 -3.66 -5.66 7.85
N ILE A 52 -4.58 -4.73 8.06
CA ILE A 52 -5.07 -3.82 7.02
C ILE A 52 -3.92 -3.01 6.39
N GLY A 53 -2.89 -2.63 7.15
CA GLY A 53 -1.72 -1.93 6.61
C GLY A 53 -0.99 -2.72 5.51
N TYR A 54 -0.95 -4.06 5.60
CA TYR A 54 -0.42 -4.91 4.52
C TYR A 54 -1.29 -4.91 3.26
N ARG A 55 -2.61 -4.84 3.45
CA ARG A 55 -3.56 -4.78 2.32
C ARG A 55 -3.46 -3.44 1.59
N VAL A 56 -3.41 -2.36 2.38
CA VAL A 56 -3.24 -0.97 1.91
C VAL A 56 -1.93 -0.80 1.14
N GLY A 57 -0.79 -1.07 1.76
CA GLY A 57 0.50 -0.83 1.10
C GLY A 57 0.76 -1.79 -0.06
N GLY A 58 0.28 -3.04 0.01
CA GLY A 58 0.41 -3.98 -1.11
C GLY A 58 -0.35 -3.49 -2.34
N THR A 59 -1.57 -3.01 -2.12
CA THR A 59 -2.40 -2.42 -3.17
C THR A 59 -1.74 -1.19 -3.76
N ALA A 60 -1.25 -0.28 -2.91
CA ALA A 60 -0.57 0.93 -3.35
C ALA A 60 0.67 0.63 -4.20
N ILE A 61 1.49 -0.37 -3.85
CA ILE A 61 2.67 -0.75 -4.64
C ILE A 61 2.26 -1.26 -6.03
N VAL A 62 1.24 -2.12 -6.12
CA VAL A 62 0.77 -2.60 -7.42
C VAL A 62 0.21 -1.44 -8.25
N MET A 63 -0.53 -0.52 -7.65
CA MET A 63 -1.00 0.68 -8.33
C MET A 63 0.16 1.53 -8.87
N GLN A 64 1.24 1.71 -8.10
CA GLN A 64 2.43 2.42 -8.59
C GLN A 64 3.08 1.73 -9.78
N ALA A 65 3.15 0.39 -9.78
CA ALA A 65 3.65 -0.36 -10.92
C ALA A 65 2.76 -0.17 -12.17
N LEU A 66 1.43 -0.20 -12.00
CA LEU A 66 0.46 0.00 -13.08
C LEU A 66 0.50 1.42 -13.65
N LEU A 67 0.81 2.44 -12.85
CA LEU A 67 1.00 3.82 -13.31
C LEU A 67 2.21 3.99 -14.25
N THR A 68 3.16 3.05 -14.25
CA THR A 68 4.29 3.08 -15.20
C THR A 68 3.93 2.60 -16.60
N VAL A 69 2.73 2.02 -16.78
CA VAL A 69 2.26 1.52 -18.07
C VAL A 69 1.74 2.69 -18.91
N PRO A 70 2.14 2.83 -20.19
CA PRO A 70 1.65 3.90 -21.06
C PRO A 70 0.12 3.96 -21.14
N ALA A 71 -0.43 5.17 -21.30
CA ALA A 71 -1.88 5.40 -21.29
C ALA A 71 -2.59 4.66 -22.45
N GLU A 72 -1.91 4.54 -23.58
CA GLU A 72 -2.34 3.94 -24.84
C GLU A 72 -2.16 2.41 -24.91
N ASN A 73 -1.84 1.75 -23.79
CA ASN A 73 -1.68 0.30 -23.74
C ASN A 73 -3.00 -0.45 -24.10
N ALA A 74 -2.90 -1.62 -24.74
CA ALA A 74 -4.05 -2.43 -25.15
C ALA A 74 -5.01 -2.81 -24.00
N ARG A 75 -4.49 -2.95 -22.76
CA ARG A 75 -5.25 -3.23 -21.53
C ARG A 75 -5.60 -1.97 -20.75
N ALA A 76 -5.46 -0.76 -21.33
CA ALA A 76 -5.68 0.50 -20.61
C ALA A 76 -7.06 0.59 -19.95
N LYS A 77 -8.12 0.10 -20.61
CA LYS A 77 -9.47 0.06 -20.05
C LYS A 77 -9.53 -0.80 -18.78
N ASP A 78 -9.02 -2.03 -18.84
CA ASP A 78 -9.04 -2.97 -17.72
C ASP A 78 -8.18 -2.45 -16.56
N ARG A 79 -6.99 -1.92 -16.88
CA ARG A 79 -6.10 -1.27 -15.92
C ARG A 79 -6.80 -0.12 -15.21
N ASN A 80 -7.43 0.80 -15.95
CA ASN A 80 -8.07 1.96 -15.36
C ASN A 80 -9.25 1.56 -14.45
N LEU A 81 -10.03 0.55 -14.84
CA LEU A 81 -11.10 0.01 -14.00
C LEU A 81 -10.54 -0.64 -12.72
N ALA A 82 -9.44 -1.40 -12.82
CA ALA A 82 -8.79 -2.01 -11.65
C ALA A 82 -8.18 -0.95 -10.72
N MET A 83 -7.55 0.08 -11.29
CA MET A 83 -7.00 1.22 -10.57
C MET A 83 -8.09 2.00 -9.82
N GLU A 84 -9.27 2.20 -10.41
CA GLU A 84 -10.36 2.90 -9.73
C GLU A 84 -10.91 2.10 -8.54
N ARG A 85 -11.10 0.78 -8.69
CA ARG A 85 -11.52 -0.08 -7.57
C ARG A 85 -10.50 -0.06 -6.44
N ALA A 86 -9.22 -0.11 -6.79
CA ALA A 86 -8.12 -0.03 -5.82
C ALA A 86 -8.00 1.35 -5.16
N ARG A 87 -8.21 2.44 -5.91
CA ARG A 87 -8.27 3.80 -5.34
C ARG A 87 -9.41 3.93 -4.34
N ALA A 88 -10.61 3.46 -4.70
CA ALA A 88 -11.76 3.46 -3.81
C ALA A 88 -11.46 2.67 -2.52
N PHE A 89 -10.83 1.49 -2.65
CA PHE A 89 -10.36 0.73 -1.50
C PHE A 89 -9.35 1.49 -0.63
N LEU A 90 -8.33 2.13 -1.20
CA LEU A 90 -7.35 2.90 -0.41
C LEU A 90 -8.02 4.02 0.38
N VAL A 91 -9.03 4.68 -0.21
CA VAL A 91 -9.81 5.72 0.47
C VAL A 91 -10.64 5.13 1.62
N GLU A 92 -11.41 4.07 1.35
CA GLU A 92 -12.22 3.39 2.36
C GLU A 92 -11.38 2.83 3.52
N ALA A 93 -10.20 2.28 3.20
CA ALA A 93 -9.33 1.67 4.19
C ALA A 93 -8.79 2.66 5.23
N MET A 94 -8.77 3.96 4.94
CA MET A 94 -8.34 4.97 5.94
C MET A 94 -9.32 5.06 7.12
N ASP A 95 -10.59 4.75 6.91
CA ASP A 95 -11.61 4.71 7.97
C ASP A 95 -11.59 3.38 8.75
N HIS A 96 -10.76 2.41 8.34
CA HIS A 96 -10.67 1.12 9.02
C HIS A 96 -10.07 1.28 10.44
N PRO A 97 -10.60 0.63 11.49
CA PRO A 97 -10.08 0.78 12.86
C PRO A 97 -8.58 0.44 12.99
N GLY A 98 -8.12 -0.55 12.23
CA GLY A 98 -6.71 -0.92 12.10
C GLY A 98 -5.83 0.08 11.34
N MET A 99 -6.35 1.23 10.90
CA MET A 99 -5.63 2.36 10.33
C MET A 99 -5.74 3.62 11.21
N ALA A 100 -6.19 3.49 12.47
CA ALA A 100 -6.19 4.58 13.43
C ALA A 100 -4.77 5.02 13.81
N HIS A 101 -4.61 6.30 14.17
CA HIS A 101 -3.33 6.92 14.55
C HIS A 101 -2.89 6.59 15.99
N VAL A 102 -3.19 5.38 16.48
CA VAL A 102 -2.93 4.97 17.87
C VAL A 102 -2.07 3.72 17.88
N PHE A 103 -0.94 3.74 18.60
CA PHE A 103 -0.08 2.57 18.72
C PHE A 103 -0.68 1.57 19.72
N SER A 104 -1.25 0.46 19.23
CA SER A 104 -1.96 -0.52 20.08
C SER A 104 -1.34 -1.92 20.08
N GLU A 105 -0.32 -2.20 19.26
CA GLU A 105 0.19 -3.55 19.04
C GLU A 105 1.72 -3.62 19.09
N THR A 106 2.29 -4.82 19.25
CA THR A 106 3.75 -5.02 19.29
C THR A 106 4.40 -4.91 17.90
N TYR A 107 3.63 -5.07 16.83
CA TYR A 107 4.09 -4.97 15.46
C TYR A 107 3.14 -4.07 14.66
N ASP A 108 3.67 -3.05 14.00
CA ASP A 108 2.90 -1.99 13.34
C ASP A 108 3.33 -1.83 11.89
N VAL A 109 2.42 -2.18 10.98
CA VAL A 109 2.64 -2.11 9.54
C VAL A 109 1.91 -0.93 8.90
N ARG A 110 1.24 -0.10 9.71
CA ARG A 110 0.44 1.02 9.22
C ARG A 110 1.32 2.13 8.68
N GLY A 111 2.48 2.40 9.30
CA GLY A 111 3.48 3.34 8.78
C GLY A 111 3.81 3.07 7.31
N TRP A 112 4.07 1.80 6.97
CA TRP A 112 4.28 1.37 5.59
C TRP A 112 3.04 1.55 4.71
N GLY A 113 1.88 1.13 5.21
CA GLY A 113 0.60 1.31 4.52
C GLY A 113 0.33 2.78 4.18
N TRP A 114 0.43 3.68 5.15
CA TRP A 114 0.23 5.12 4.98
C TRP A 114 1.24 5.73 4.01
N CYS A 115 2.54 5.41 4.11
CA CYS A 115 3.56 5.97 3.22
C CYS A 115 3.27 5.64 1.75
N TYR A 116 3.04 4.36 1.43
CA TYR A 116 2.76 3.95 0.07
C TYR A 116 1.39 4.44 -0.41
N ALA A 117 0.36 4.43 0.46
CA ALA A 117 -0.95 4.96 0.11
C ALA A 117 -0.89 6.46 -0.18
N LEU A 118 -0.24 7.26 0.68
CA LEU A 118 -0.12 8.71 0.50
C LEU A 118 0.57 9.04 -0.82
N GLU A 119 1.71 8.40 -1.10
CA GLU A 119 2.44 8.61 -2.35
C GLU A 119 1.56 8.29 -3.57
N THR A 120 0.85 7.15 -3.54
CA THR A 120 -0.03 6.73 -4.64
C THR A 120 -1.21 7.67 -4.82
N LEU A 121 -1.90 8.05 -3.73
CA LEU A 121 -3.04 8.96 -3.77
C LEU A 121 -2.63 10.33 -4.33
N ILE A 122 -1.49 10.88 -3.88
CA ILE A 122 -0.94 12.13 -4.42
C ILE A 122 -0.64 12.02 -5.91
N LYS A 123 0.00 10.92 -6.35
CA LYS A 123 0.29 10.70 -7.78
C LYS A 123 -0.98 10.69 -8.63
N LEU A 124 -2.02 9.97 -8.19
CA LEU A 124 -3.31 9.94 -8.89
C LEU A 124 -3.92 11.34 -9.01
N ARG A 125 -3.90 12.12 -7.92
CA ARG A 125 -4.46 13.47 -7.93
C ARG A 125 -3.63 14.44 -8.78
N ARG A 126 -2.30 14.35 -8.70
CA ARG A 126 -1.37 15.15 -9.51
C ARG A 126 -1.54 14.90 -11.01
N ASP A 127 -1.83 13.66 -11.38
CA ASP A 127 -1.95 13.22 -12.78
C ASP A 127 -3.41 13.30 -13.29
N ASP A 128 -4.31 14.00 -12.58
CA ASP A 128 -5.73 14.18 -12.91
C ASP A 128 -6.50 12.86 -13.11
N LEU A 129 -6.11 11.81 -12.39
CA LEU A 129 -6.72 10.47 -12.45
C LEU A 129 -7.80 10.24 -11.39
N VAL A 130 -8.18 11.28 -10.64
CA VAL A 130 -9.22 11.20 -9.60
C VAL A 130 -10.51 11.84 -10.15
N PRO A 131 -11.63 11.10 -10.19
CA PRO A 131 -12.91 11.68 -10.57
C PRO A 131 -13.30 12.86 -9.67
N GLU A 132 -13.87 13.93 -10.25
CA GLU A 132 -14.24 15.13 -9.50
C GLU A 132 -15.15 14.83 -8.30
N ALA A 133 -16.13 13.93 -8.49
CA ALA A 133 -17.04 13.48 -7.43
C ALA A 133 -16.33 12.75 -6.27
N ALA A 134 -15.13 12.22 -6.48
CA ALA A 134 -14.35 11.50 -5.49
C ALA A 134 -13.23 12.34 -4.87
N LEU A 135 -13.03 13.58 -5.32
CA LEU A 135 -11.87 14.40 -4.95
C LEU A 135 -11.83 14.69 -3.43
N ALA A 136 -12.98 14.98 -2.83
CA ALA A 136 -13.06 15.33 -1.41
C ALA A 136 -12.65 14.16 -0.49
N SER A 137 -13.19 12.95 -0.73
CA SER A 137 -12.85 11.75 0.05
C SER A 137 -11.42 11.29 -0.23
N HIS A 138 -10.94 11.45 -1.46
CA HIS A 138 -9.55 11.19 -1.82
C HIS A 138 -8.57 12.09 -1.04
N GLN A 139 -8.84 13.39 -0.98
CA GLN A 139 -8.03 14.34 -0.19
C GLN A 139 -8.11 14.07 1.32
N GLN A 140 -9.26 13.58 1.81
CA GLN A 140 -9.39 13.16 3.19
C GLN A 140 -8.49 11.96 3.49
N ALA A 141 -8.44 10.97 2.61
CA ALA A 141 -7.54 9.83 2.74
C ALA A 141 -6.06 10.24 2.70
N GLU A 142 -5.68 11.20 1.85
CA GLU A 142 -4.33 11.78 1.84
C GLU A 142 -3.97 12.42 3.19
N ARG A 143 -4.89 13.22 3.76
CA ARG A 143 -4.68 13.85 5.07
C ARG A 143 -4.53 12.81 6.18
N HIS A 144 -5.41 11.80 6.21
CA HIS A 144 -5.34 10.71 7.18
C HIS A 144 -3.99 9.99 7.12
N ALA A 145 -3.54 9.62 5.92
CA ALA A 145 -2.25 8.96 5.76
C ALA A 145 -1.08 9.85 6.23
N LEU A 146 -1.09 11.14 5.90
CA LEU A 146 -0.07 12.09 6.36
C LEU A 146 -0.08 12.24 7.89
N GLU A 147 -1.26 12.38 8.50
CA GLU A 147 -1.41 12.48 9.95
C GLU A 147 -0.91 11.22 10.66
N GLY A 148 -1.22 10.02 10.14
CA GLY A 148 -0.72 8.77 10.67
C GLY A 148 0.81 8.67 10.62
N ILE A 149 1.42 9.09 9.51
CA ILE A 149 2.89 9.16 9.36
C ILE A 149 3.49 10.09 10.42
N LEU A 150 2.96 11.30 10.56
CA LEU A 150 3.46 12.30 11.51
C LEU A 150 3.25 11.87 12.97
N ALA A 151 2.09 11.29 13.29
CA ALA A 151 1.74 10.89 14.65
C ALA A 151 2.57 9.68 15.15
N THR A 152 3.14 8.89 14.24
CA THR A 152 3.83 7.63 14.59
C THR A 152 5.35 7.70 14.47
N GLU A 153 5.91 8.85 14.12
CA GLU A 153 7.35 9.10 14.09
C GLU A 153 8.01 8.83 15.47
N ILE A 154 9.21 8.22 15.44
CA ILE A 154 10.04 8.01 16.64
C ILE A 154 11.00 9.18 16.88
N LYS A 155 11.47 9.39 18.12
CA LYS A 155 12.25 10.60 18.49
C LYS A 155 13.52 10.81 17.67
N SER A 156 14.15 9.73 17.23
CA SER A 156 15.38 9.74 16.44
C SER A 156 15.15 9.88 14.94
N GLY A 157 13.89 10.06 14.52
CA GLY A 157 13.47 10.03 13.12
C GLY A 157 13.13 8.61 12.63
N GLY A 158 12.25 8.54 11.63
CA GLY A 158 11.78 7.30 11.03
C GLY A 158 10.60 6.63 11.75
N TRP A 159 10.35 5.37 11.43
CA TRP A 159 9.24 4.57 11.97
C TRP A 159 9.71 3.17 12.36
N ASN A 160 9.12 2.61 13.42
CA ASN A 160 9.41 1.25 13.86
C ASN A 160 8.26 0.31 13.50
N TYR A 161 8.58 -0.80 12.84
CA TYR A 161 7.65 -1.91 12.62
C TYR A 161 7.39 -2.75 13.84
N SER A 162 8.28 -2.72 14.83
CA SER A 162 8.18 -3.51 16.05
C SER A 162 8.60 -2.66 17.23
N ARG A 163 7.84 -2.72 18.33
CA ARG A 163 8.21 -2.08 19.60
C ARG A 163 8.07 -3.09 20.74
N ARG A 164 8.92 -2.97 21.77
CA ARG A 164 8.74 -3.74 23.01
C ARG A 164 7.40 -3.38 23.67
N SER A 165 6.81 -4.33 24.39
CA SER A 165 5.62 -4.08 25.21
C SER A 165 5.90 -2.96 26.23
N GLY A 166 4.93 -2.06 26.42
CA GLY A 166 5.01 -0.93 27.36
C GLY A 166 5.07 0.47 26.74
N PHE A 167 5.27 0.59 25.41
CA PHE A 167 5.34 1.88 24.70
C PHE A 167 3.99 2.40 24.17
N ALA A 168 2.86 1.78 24.57
CA ALA A 168 1.51 2.25 24.25
C ALA A 168 1.16 3.60 24.91
N SER A 169 2.02 4.13 25.79
CA SER A 169 1.81 5.38 26.52
C SER A 169 2.34 6.61 25.77
N GLY A 170 1.83 6.90 24.57
CA GLY A 170 1.81 8.23 23.93
C GLY A 170 3.13 9.01 23.73
N THR A 171 4.29 8.48 24.11
CA THR A 171 5.60 9.09 23.91
C THR A 171 6.23 8.56 22.64
N SER A 172 6.81 9.45 21.83
CA SER A 172 7.67 9.06 20.70
C SER A 172 8.70 8.01 21.18
N GLY A 173 8.66 6.83 20.56
CA GLY A 173 9.46 5.68 20.98
C GLY A 173 10.93 5.83 20.63
N GLU A 174 11.78 4.97 21.18
CA GLU A 174 13.18 4.82 20.76
C GLU A 174 13.28 3.88 19.54
N SER A 175 14.40 3.93 18.81
CA SER A 175 14.72 2.99 17.72
C SER A 175 14.67 1.53 18.16
N SER A 176 14.26 0.64 17.27
CA SER A 176 14.35 -0.81 17.53
C SER A 176 15.82 -1.25 17.69
N PRO A 177 16.17 -2.00 18.74
CA PRO A 177 17.53 -2.52 18.93
C PRO A 177 17.88 -3.65 17.95
N PHE A 178 16.92 -4.14 17.16
CA PHE A 178 17.18 -5.14 16.13
C PHE A 178 17.86 -4.55 14.87
N MET A 179 17.75 -3.23 14.69
CA MET A 179 18.28 -2.49 13.53
C MET A 179 19.45 -1.56 13.91
N THR A 180 19.98 -1.69 15.14
CA THR A 180 21.16 -0.98 15.66
C THR A 180 22.30 -1.95 15.85
#